data_AF-A0A699RF98-F1
#
_entry.id   AF-A0A699RF98-F1
#
_cell.length_a   1.000
_cell.length_b   1.000
_cell.length_c   1.000
_cell.angle_alpha   90.00
_cell.angle_beta   90.00
_cell.angle_gamma   90.00
#
_symmetry.space_group_name_H-M   'P 1'
#
loop_
_entity.id
_entity.type
_entity.pdbx_description
1 polymer ?
#
loop_
_entity_poly.entity_id
_entity_poly.type
_entity_poly.pdbx_seq_one_letter_code
_entity_poly.pdbx_strand_id
1 'polypeptide(L)' 'MFKYDTVHGQWKHHELKVKDEKTLLFGEKPVSVFGFRNPEEIPWGAAGADFVVESTGVFTDKDKAAAHLK' A
#
# COMPACT_ATOMS: atom_id res chain seq x y z
N MET A 1 9.80 6.15 -5.31
CA MET A 1 9.79 4.77 -5.83
C MET A 1 8.86 4.64 -7.04
N PHE A 2 7.53 4.78 -6.92
CA PHE A 2 6.57 4.44 -7.99
C PHE A 2 6.77 5.08 -9.39
N LYS A 3 7.43 6.23 -9.50
CA LYS A 3 7.65 6.92 -10.79
C LYS A 3 8.82 6.35 -11.60
N TYR A 4 9.84 5.84 -10.92
CA TYR A 4 11.10 5.42 -11.54
C TYR A 4 11.53 4.06 -10.97
N ASP A 5 11.62 3.06 -11.84
CA ASP A 5 12.13 1.73 -11.54
C ASP A 5 13.35 1.43 -12.44
N THR A 6 14.43 0.91 -11.88
CA THR A 6 15.67 0.66 -12.63
C THR A 6 15.54 -0.51 -13.60
N VAL A 7 14.74 -1.52 -13.28
CA VAL A 7 14.56 -2.74 -14.09
C VAL A 7 13.42 -2.56 -15.08
N HIS A 8 12.31 -1.97 -14.63
CA HIS A 8 11.09 -1.82 -15.43
C HIS A 8 10.93 -0.45 -16.09
N GLY A 9 11.80 0.52 -15.76
CA GLY A 9 11.80 1.86 -16.32
C GLY A 9 10.83 2.82 -15.63
N GLN A 10 10.47 3.90 -16.34
CA GLN A 10 9.60 4.94 -15.82
C GLN A 10 8.12 4.58 -15.96
N TRP A 11 7.30 4.99 -14.99
CA TRP A 11 5.85 4.91 -15.07
C TRP A 11 5.31 5.88 -16.14
N LYS A 12 4.58 5.37 -17.14
CA LYS A 12 4.14 6.13 -18.34
C LYS A 12 2.64 6.38 -18.43
N HIS A 13 1.85 5.88 -17.49
CA HIS A 13 0.39 5.91 -17.62
C HIS A 13 -0.20 7.24 -17.13
N HIS A 14 -0.23 7.42 -15.82
CA HIS A 14 -0.86 8.57 -15.18
C HIS A 14 0.18 9.36 -14.41
N GLU A 15 -0.04 10.66 -14.26
CA GLU A 15 0.79 11.48 -13.40
C GLU A 15 0.67 11.03 -11.95
N LEU A 16 1.81 10.89 -11.28
CA LEU A 16 1.90 10.55 -9.86
C LEU A 16 2.07 11.82 -9.04
N LYS A 17 1.13 12.10 -8.15
CA LYS A 17 1.15 13.26 -7.25
C LYS A 17 0.98 12.83 -5.81
N VAL A 18 1.65 13.54 -4.90
CA VAL A 18 1.36 13.46 -3.47
C VAL A 18 0.26 14.49 -3.20
N LYS A 19 -0.89 14.05 -2.69
CA LYS A 19 -1.97 14.98 -2.30
C LYS A 19 -1.75 15.50 -0.89
N ASP A 20 -1.46 14.58 0.03
CA ASP A 20 -1.22 14.84 1.45
C ASP A 20 -0.42 13.68 2.07
N GLU A 21 -0.14 13.76 3.37
CA GLU A 21 0.66 12.76 4.12
C GLU A 21 0.10 11.33 4.05
N LYS A 22 -1.21 11.19 3.82
CA LYS A 22 -1.91 9.90 3.84
C LYS A 22 -2.47 9.51 2.47
N THR A 23 -2.19 10.27 1.42
CA THR A 23 -2.83 10.06 0.11
C THR A 23 -1.88 10.31 -1.06
N LEU A 24 -1.74 9.29 -1.90
CA LEU A 24 -1.14 9.40 -3.24
C LEU A 24 -2.23 9.45 -4.30
N LEU A 25 -1.96 10.17 -5.39
CA LEU A 25 -2.81 10.23 -6.56
C LEU A 25 -2.11 9.58 -7.75
N PHE A 26 -2.80 8.61 -8.36
CA PHE A 26 -2.45 8.04 -9.66
C PHE A 26 -3.42 8.63 -10.68
N GLY A 27 -3.06 9.77 -11.28
CA GLY A 27 -4.00 10.63 -12.00
C GLY A 27 -4.98 11.27 -11.03
N GLU A 28 -6.27 10.96 -11.18
CA GLU A 28 -7.32 11.41 -10.26
C GLU A 28 -7.66 10.37 -9.18
N LYS A 29 -7.13 9.14 -9.30
CA LYS A 29 -7.45 8.04 -8.38
C LYS A 29 -6.67 8.18 -7.07
N PRO A 30 -7.34 8.34 -5.91
CA PRO A 30 -6.67 8.37 -4.62
C PRO A 30 -6.33 6.97 -4.12
N VAL A 31 -5.17 6.87 -3.47
CA VAL A 31 -4.67 5.68 -2.78
C VAL A 31 -4.21 6.09 -1.38
N SER A 32 -4.81 5.47 -0.37
CA SER A 32 -4.44 5.70 1.03
C SER A 32 -3.07 5.12 1.37
N VAL A 33 -2.29 5.85 2.14
CA VAL A 33 -0.97 5.47 2.64
C VAL A 33 -0.98 5.44 4.15
N PHE A 34 -0.43 4.36 4.71
CA PHE A 34 -0.33 4.15 6.15
C PHE A 34 1.13 3.90 6.54
N GLY A 35 1.49 4.28 7.76
CA GLY A 35 2.86 4.18 8.29
C GLY A 35 2.94 3.36 9.57
N PHE A 36 2.16 2.27 9.69
CA PHE A 36 2.16 1.42 10.87
C PHE A 36 3.17 0.28 10.73
N ARG A 37 3.81 -0.08 11.85
CA ARG A 37 4.71 -1.24 11.92
C ARG A 37 3.95 -2.54 12.19
N ASN A 38 2.92 -2.48 13.03
CA ASN A 38 2.08 -3.65 13.33
C ASN A 38 0.94 -3.72 12.31
N PRO A 39 0.78 -4.85 11.59
CA PRO A 39 -0.35 -5.07 10.68
C PRO A 39 -1.73 -4.84 11.28
N GLU A 40 -1.92 -5.16 12.57
CA GLU A 40 -3.21 -5.07 13.27
C GLU A 40 -3.68 -3.62 13.46
N GLU A 41 -2.77 -2.64 13.37
CA GLU A 41 -3.09 -1.23 13.53
C GLU A 41 -3.58 -0.58 12.23
N ILE A 42 -3.43 -1.28 11.10
CA ILE A 42 -3.77 -0.72 9.79
C ILE A 42 -5.27 -0.85 9.57
N PRO A 43 -6.00 0.26 9.33
CA PRO A 43 -7.46 0.23 9.22
C PRO A 43 -7.93 -0.24 7.84
N TRP A 44 -7.67 -1.51 7.49
CA TRP A 44 -7.98 -2.09 6.17
C TRP A 44 -9.46 -1.99 5.80
N GLY A 45 -10.37 -2.22 6.76
CA GLY A 45 -11.80 -2.10 6.54
C GLY A 45 -12.23 -0.68 6.15
N ALA A 46 -11.63 0.35 6.76
CA ALA A 46 -11.90 1.75 6.40
C ALA A 46 -11.31 2.11 5.02
N ALA A 47 -10.24 1.44 4.60
CA ALA A 47 -9.68 1.57 3.25
C ALA A 47 -10.49 0.81 2.18
N GLY A 48 -11.47 -0.03 2.58
CA GLY A 48 -12.28 -0.82 1.67
C GLY A 48 -11.52 -1.99 1.03
N ALA A 49 -10.56 -2.58 1.73
CA ALA A 49 -9.74 -3.67 1.21
C ALA A 49 -10.42 -5.04 1.40
N ASP A 50 -10.65 -5.76 0.31
CA ASP A 50 -11.11 -7.17 0.34
C ASP A 50 -9.96 -8.17 0.46
N PHE A 51 -8.80 -7.80 -0.09
CA PHE A 51 -7.59 -8.61 -0.09
C PHE A 51 -6.39 -7.79 0.36
N VAL A 52 -5.51 -8.43 1.15
CA VAL A 52 -4.23 -7.87 1.56
C VAL A 52 -3.10 -8.70 0.95
N VAL A 53 -2.19 -8.01 0.26
CA VAL A 53 -0.97 -8.62 -0.28
C VAL A 53 0.16 -8.38 0.72
N GLU A 54 0.54 -9.42 1.44
CA GLU A 54 1.64 -9.33 2.40
C GLU A 54 2.99 -9.49 1.70
N SER A 55 3.65 -8.35 1.45
CA SER A 55 4.91 -8.26 0.70
C SER A 55 6.06 -7.65 1.51
N THR A 56 5.95 -7.59 2.83
CA THR A 56 7.05 -7.11 3.69
C THR A 56 8.15 -8.16 3.85
N GLY A 57 7.81 -9.44 3.67
CA GLY A 57 8.72 -10.57 3.86
C GLY A 57 8.91 -10.98 5.33
N VAL A 58 8.22 -10.33 6.27
CA VAL A 58 8.34 -10.60 7.72
C VAL A 58 7.21 -11.52 8.23
N PHE A 59 5.98 -11.33 7.75
CA PHE A 59 4.79 -12.07 8.19
C PHE A 59 4.48 -13.22 7.22
N THR A 60 5.40 -14.17 7.08
CA THR A 60 5.36 -15.22 6.03
C THR A 60 4.62 -16.49 6.44
N ASP A 61 4.26 -16.63 7.73
CA ASP A 61 3.43 -17.72 8.24
C ASP A 61 1.98 -17.28 8.43
N LYS A 62 1.06 -18.26 8.40
CA LYS A 62 -0.39 -18.04 8.44
C LYS A 62 -0.82 -17.23 9.65
N ASP A 63 -0.27 -17.55 10.82
CA ASP A 63 -0.70 -16.94 12.09
C ASP A 63 -0.22 -15.50 12.18
N LYS A 64 0.99 -15.21 11.72
CA LYS A 64 1.51 -13.84 11.60
C LYS A 64 0.75 -13.01 10.56
N ALA A 65 0.46 -13.58 9.39
CA ALA A 65 -0.31 -12.89 8.36
C ALA A 65 -1.77 -12.64 8.77
N ALA A 66 -2.34 -13.47 9.65
CA ALA A 66 -3.68 -13.27 10.19
C ALA A 66 -3.81 -11.96 11.01
N ALA A 67 -2.71 -11.32 11.40
CA ALA A 67 -2.71 -10.00 12.01
C ALA A 67 -3.39 -8.92 11.13
N HIS A 68 -3.42 -9.09 9.81
CA HIS A 68 -4.12 -8.16 8.91
C HIS A 68 -5.65 -8.28 8.95
N LEU A 69 -6.19 -9.35 9.55
CA LEU A 69 -7.63 -9.61 9.61
C LEU A 69 -8.29 -9.02 10.86
N LYS A 70 -7.52 -8.33 11.70
CA LYS A 70 -8.00 -7.73 12.94
C LYS A 70 -8.70 -6.39 12.74
#